data_AF-A0A1B3LZU2-F1
#
_entry.id   AF-A0A1B3LZU2-F1
#
_cell.length_a   1.000
_cell.length_b   1.000
_cell.length_c   1.000
_cell.angle_alpha   90.00
_cell.angle_beta   90.00
_cell.angle_gamma   90.00
#
_symmetry.space_group_name_H-M   'P 1'
#
loop_
_entity.id
_entity.type
_entity.pdbx_description
1 polymer ?
#
loop_
_entity_poly.entity_id
_entity_poly.type
_entity_poly.pdbx_seq_one_letter_code
_entity_poly.pdbx_strand_id
1 'polypeptide(L)'
;MANRLLDDEAASKGVAYLDEWVRLLSAITARPTFEFDESRRFAKCAVVIPSRGRVEGEGESIEAATASLAQKLQHVISSASTSGHWPDEWHQLANSVRVLRNQLVHADTPQTLKETTERMTTKERQETIGVSCKRSLQTFIAGCAAHKGESAAQVARMLLRDGFEEFEERTLNHSASRVFAAFQKDYDQLVGSETTQWMVRTSPSLFVRIRLTAKEHGKSASQLSAMCMAHALVRQQVTELELEKAQAQVMAIQGPAVRKLSAEIGLGKNSALLSGVLAGRTAAPSKVLQALSDRLHVAALALAESFRRSFAHSTVPAFKAVEGKPVVNPEPLSWAAAVTSLKLSSSETEALLELAD
;
A
#
# COMPACT_ATOMS: atom_id res chain seq x y z
N MET A 1 40.96 19.45 2.58
CA MET A 1 40.25 19.28 1.30
C MET A 1 38.81 19.69 1.52
N ALA A 2 38.32 20.70 0.80
CA ALA A 2 36.93 21.13 0.93
C ALA A 2 36.01 20.12 0.24
N ASN A 3 35.04 19.56 0.98
CA ASN A 3 33.97 18.73 0.40
C ASN A 3 33.15 19.61 -0.55
N ARG A 4 33.37 19.46 -1.86
CA ARG A 4 32.57 20.11 -2.88
C ARG A 4 31.29 19.28 -3.04
N LEU A 5 30.15 19.84 -2.63
CA LEU A 5 28.86 19.23 -2.89
C LEU A 5 28.68 19.13 -4.41
N LEU A 6 28.21 17.98 -4.89
CA LEU A 6 27.81 17.77 -6.28
C LEU A 6 26.71 18.79 -6.63
N ASP A 7 26.65 19.22 -7.88
CA ASP A 7 25.52 20.01 -8.36
C ASP A 7 24.23 19.16 -8.36
N ASP A 8 23.08 19.82 -8.33
CA ASP A 8 21.76 19.15 -8.23
C ASP A 8 21.51 18.17 -9.38
N GLU A 9 22.12 18.40 -10.54
CA GLU A 9 22.02 17.52 -11.71
C GLU A 9 22.82 16.23 -11.52
N ALA A 10 24.07 16.31 -11.04
CA ALA A 10 24.89 15.14 -10.74
C ALA A 10 24.32 14.34 -9.55
N ALA A 11 23.77 15.02 -8.55
CA ALA A 11 23.06 14.37 -7.44
C ALA A 11 21.83 13.59 -7.95
N SER A 12 21.02 14.20 -8.81
CA SER A 12 19.84 13.56 -9.40
C SER A 12 20.20 12.35 -10.27
N LYS A 13 21.28 12.44 -11.07
CA LYS A 13 21.80 11.30 -11.85
C LYS A 13 22.28 10.17 -10.95
N GLY A 14 22.96 10.48 -9.85
CA GLY A 14 23.39 9.49 -8.86
C GLY A 14 22.22 8.76 -8.19
N VAL A 15 21.16 9.49 -7.84
CA VAL A 15 19.93 8.90 -7.27
C VAL A 15 19.24 7.98 -8.29
N ALA A 16 19.12 8.41 -9.55
CA ALA A 16 18.54 7.59 -10.61
C ALA A 16 19.32 6.28 -10.81
N TYR A 17 20.65 6.37 -10.82
CA TYR A 17 21.52 5.19 -10.96
C TYR A 17 21.37 4.21 -9.79
N LEU A 18 21.26 4.71 -8.55
CA LEU A 18 21.04 3.88 -7.36
C LEU A 18 19.67 3.18 -7.39
N ASP A 19 18.61 3.90 -7.75
CA ASP A 19 17.26 3.33 -7.86
C ASP A 19 17.22 2.23 -8.93
N GLU A 20 17.87 2.48 -10.06
CA GLU A 20 18.01 1.48 -11.10
C GLU A 20 18.74 0.23 -10.61
N TRP A 21 19.74 0.40 -9.73
CA TRP A 21 20.61 -0.69 -9.28
C TRP A 21 19.88 -1.61 -8.33
N VAL A 22 19.08 -1.01 -7.45
CA VAL A 22 18.16 -1.74 -6.58
C VAL A 22 17.14 -2.53 -7.40
N ARG A 23 16.61 -1.95 -8.49
CA ARG A 23 15.64 -2.62 -9.36
C ARG A 23 16.26 -3.80 -10.10
N LEU A 24 17.45 -3.63 -10.66
CA LEU A 24 18.18 -4.68 -11.35
C LEU A 24 18.52 -5.83 -10.40
N LEU A 25 19.05 -5.53 -9.21
CA LEU A 25 19.33 -6.56 -8.21
C LEU A 25 18.07 -7.32 -7.84
N SER A 26 16.97 -6.62 -7.58
CA SER A 26 15.68 -7.24 -7.29
C SER A 26 15.20 -8.12 -8.45
N ALA A 27 15.53 -7.78 -9.70
CA ALA A 27 15.19 -8.56 -10.88
C ALA A 27 15.96 -9.87 -10.94
N ILE A 28 17.28 -9.77 -10.77
CA ILE A 28 18.20 -10.90 -10.86
C ILE A 28 17.93 -11.89 -9.74
N THR A 29 17.61 -11.40 -8.53
CA THR A 29 17.34 -12.24 -7.36
C THR A 29 15.86 -12.62 -7.20
N ALA A 30 15.00 -12.31 -8.18
CA ALA A 30 13.58 -12.66 -8.13
C ALA A 30 13.31 -14.16 -8.23
N ARG A 31 14.24 -14.95 -8.80
CA ARG A 31 14.10 -16.39 -9.02
C ARG A 31 15.41 -17.15 -8.74
N PRO A 32 15.86 -17.17 -7.47
CA PRO A 32 17.03 -17.96 -7.10
C PRO A 32 16.67 -19.44 -7.12
N THR A 33 17.64 -20.25 -7.54
CA THR A 33 17.59 -21.71 -7.44
C THR A 33 18.48 -22.14 -6.30
N PHE A 34 17.95 -22.95 -5.39
CA PHE A 34 18.68 -23.50 -4.26
C PHE A 34 18.80 -25.01 -4.43
N GLU A 35 20.00 -25.53 -4.24
CA GLU A 35 20.27 -26.96 -4.25
C GLU A 35 21.08 -27.28 -2.99
N PHE A 36 20.72 -28.35 -2.28
CA PHE A 36 21.48 -28.84 -1.14
C PHE A 36 21.98 -30.24 -1.45
N ASP A 37 23.29 -30.43 -1.42
CA ASP A 37 23.91 -31.73 -1.60
C ASP A 37 24.22 -32.34 -0.23
N GLU A 38 23.39 -33.31 0.16
CA GLU A 38 23.52 -34.03 1.44
C GLU A 38 24.84 -34.80 1.56
N SER A 39 25.43 -35.24 0.45
CA SER A 39 26.66 -36.05 0.44
C SER A 39 27.90 -35.21 0.76
N ARG A 40 27.87 -33.93 0.38
CA ARG A 40 28.97 -32.98 0.54
C ARG A 40 28.68 -31.90 1.60
N ARG A 41 27.48 -31.92 2.21
CA ARG A 41 26.99 -30.93 3.19
C ARG A 41 27.22 -29.49 2.73
N PHE A 42 26.85 -29.20 1.49
CA PHE A 42 26.96 -27.86 0.95
C PHE A 42 25.69 -27.45 0.22
N ALA A 43 25.39 -26.16 0.33
CA ALA A 43 24.32 -25.50 -0.39
C ALA A 43 24.88 -24.77 -1.61
N LYS A 44 24.10 -24.76 -2.67
CA LYS A 44 24.28 -23.91 -3.85
C LYS A 44 23.11 -22.95 -3.96
N CYS A 45 23.40 -21.73 -4.36
CA CYS A 45 22.41 -20.72 -4.71
C CYS A 45 22.79 -20.14 -6.07
N ALA A 46 21.88 -20.20 -7.04
CA ALA A 46 22.17 -19.77 -8.41
C ALA A 46 21.06 -18.90 -9.00
N VAL A 47 21.46 -17.92 -9.81
CA VAL A 47 20.55 -17.06 -10.59
C VAL A 47 21.00 -17.02 -12.04
N VAL A 48 20.07 -16.79 -12.95
CA VAL A 48 20.36 -16.66 -14.38
C VAL A 48 20.26 -15.19 -14.76
N ILE A 49 21.35 -14.66 -15.30
CA ILE A 49 21.41 -13.30 -15.82
C ILE A 49 21.35 -13.38 -17.35
N PRO A 50 20.47 -12.61 -18.01
CA PRO A 50 20.48 -12.48 -19.47
C PRO A 50 21.89 -12.15 -19.96
N SER A 51 22.29 -12.75 -21.09
CA SER A 51 23.62 -12.68 -21.75
C SER A 51 24.86 -13.12 -20.96
N ARG A 52 24.80 -13.20 -19.62
CA ARG A 52 25.92 -13.63 -18.76
C ARG A 52 25.79 -15.05 -18.22
N GLY A 53 24.61 -15.67 -18.38
CA GLY A 53 24.38 -17.05 -18.00
C GLY A 53 24.14 -17.24 -16.50
N ARG A 54 24.38 -18.46 -16.01
CA ARG A 54 24.12 -18.86 -14.62
C ARG A 54 25.28 -18.41 -13.71
N VAL A 55 24.96 -17.65 -12.67
CA VAL A 55 25.89 -17.24 -11.62
C VAL A 55 25.55 -18.01 -10.35
N GLU A 56 26.54 -18.67 -9.75
CA GLU A 56 26.33 -19.58 -8.61
C GLU A 56 27.20 -19.20 -7.42
N GLY A 57 26.60 -19.12 -6.23
CA GLY A 57 27.27 -19.10 -4.94
C GLY A 57 27.19 -20.47 -4.27
N GLU A 58 28.21 -20.80 -3.48
CA GLU A 58 28.32 -22.07 -2.75
C GLU A 58 28.74 -21.81 -1.31
N GLY A 59 28.30 -22.65 -0.37
CA GLY A 59 28.68 -22.57 1.04
C GLY A 59 28.17 -23.74 1.88
N GLU A 60 28.64 -23.84 3.12
CA GLU A 60 28.25 -24.92 4.06
C GLU A 60 26.79 -24.81 4.54
N SER A 61 26.15 -23.67 4.30
CA SER A 61 24.74 -23.41 4.59
C SER A 61 24.10 -22.57 3.47
N ILE A 62 22.77 -22.49 3.45
CA ILE A 62 22.02 -21.68 2.47
C ILE A 62 22.41 -20.20 2.60
N GLU A 63 22.62 -19.72 3.83
CA GLU A 63 23.06 -18.35 4.12
C GLU A 63 24.47 -18.09 3.56
N ALA A 64 25.39 -19.04 3.75
CA ALA A 64 26.75 -18.95 3.22
C ALA A 64 26.75 -18.96 1.68
N ALA A 65 25.93 -19.82 1.06
CA ALA A 65 25.77 -19.87 -0.39
C ALA A 65 25.15 -18.58 -0.95
N THR A 66 24.20 -17.99 -0.24
CA THR A 66 23.56 -16.72 -0.61
C THR A 66 24.53 -15.54 -0.49
N ALA A 67 25.32 -15.49 0.59
CA ALA A 67 26.36 -14.48 0.75
C ALA A 67 27.43 -14.58 -0.34
N SER A 68 27.86 -15.80 -0.66
CA SER A 68 28.78 -16.11 -1.76
C SER A 68 28.21 -15.66 -3.11
N LEU A 69 26.91 -15.91 -3.35
CA LEU A 69 26.23 -15.44 -4.57
C LEU A 69 26.19 -13.91 -4.64
N ALA A 70 25.85 -13.21 -3.55
CA ALA A 70 25.78 -11.76 -3.51
C ALA A 70 27.13 -11.10 -3.87
N GLN A 71 28.24 -11.65 -3.38
CA GLN A 71 29.58 -11.17 -3.73
C GLN A 71 29.89 -11.36 -5.22
N LYS A 72 29.54 -12.51 -5.79
CA LYS A 72 29.74 -12.79 -7.22
C LYS A 72 28.86 -11.90 -8.09
N LEU A 73 27.61 -11.66 -7.69
CA LEU A 73 26.70 -10.74 -8.38
C LEU A 73 27.23 -9.31 -8.36
N GLN A 74 27.77 -8.84 -7.23
CA GLN A 74 28.41 -7.53 -7.15
C GLN A 74 29.53 -7.39 -8.19
N HIS A 75 30.38 -8.42 -8.33
CA HIS A 75 31.45 -8.41 -9.33
C HIS A 75 30.89 -8.41 -10.75
N VAL A 76 29.89 -9.23 -11.05
CA VAL A 76 29.28 -9.31 -12.39
C VAL A 76 28.66 -7.98 -12.78
N ILE A 77 27.86 -7.38 -11.89
CA ILE A 77 27.21 -6.08 -12.11
C ILE A 77 28.24 -4.96 -12.27
N SER A 78 29.25 -4.91 -11.40
CA SER A 78 30.30 -3.87 -11.48
C SER A 78 31.11 -3.97 -12.77
N SER A 79 31.33 -5.18 -13.29
CA SER A 79 32.04 -5.41 -14.56
C SER A 79 31.20 -5.22 -15.81
N ALA A 80 29.86 -5.17 -15.69
CA ALA A 80 28.95 -4.95 -16.80
C ALA A 80 28.70 -3.45 -17.07
N SER A 81 28.82 -2.61 -16.04
CA SER A 81 28.71 -1.15 -16.15
C SER A 81 29.95 -0.57 -16.83
N THR A 82 29.95 -0.50 -18.16
CA THR A 82 30.98 0.22 -18.90
C THR A 82 30.52 1.67 -19.07
N SER A 83 31.31 2.65 -18.62
CA SER A 83 31.01 4.09 -18.80
C SER A 83 29.66 4.57 -18.22
N GLY A 84 29.25 4.00 -17.08
CA GLY A 84 28.07 4.45 -16.32
C GLY A 84 26.72 4.13 -16.95
N HIS A 85 26.70 3.26 -17.97
CA HIS A 85 25.50 2.78 -18.62
C HIS A 85 25.46 1.25 -18.55
N TRP A 86 24.27 0.70 -18.35
CA TRP A 86 24.08 -0.74 -18.36
C TRP A 86 23.64 -1.23 -19.73
N PRO A 87 23.79 -2.53 -20.03
CA PRO A 87 23.24 -3.12 -21.24
C PRO A 87 21.71 -2.90 -21.31
N ASP A 88 21.18 -2.61 -22.50
CA ASP A 88 19.74 -2.39 -22.74
C ASP A 88 18.86 -3.56 -22.26
N GLU A 89 19.36 -4.78 -22.37
CA GLU A 89 18.71 -6.00 -21.85
C GLU A 89 18.56 -6.00 -20.32
N TRP A 90 19.44 -5.32 -19.58
CA TRP A 90 19.37 -5.20 -18.13
C TRP A 90 18.38 -4.10 -17.73
N HIS A 91 18.30 -3.02 -18.51
CA HIS A 91 17.22 -2.04 -18.39
C HIS A 91 15.84 -2.70 -18.62
N GLN A 92 15.72 -3.56 -19.64
CA GLN A 92 14.50 -4.34 -19.87
C GLN A 92 14.19 -5.28 -18.71
N LEU A 93 15.20 -5.98 -18.17
CA LEU A 93 15.05 -6.86 -17.01
C LEU A 93 14.59 -6.10 -15.75
N ALA A 94 15.22 -4.96 -15.44
CA ALA A 94 14.84 -4.10 -14.31
C ALA A 94 13.39 -3.58 -14.45
N ASN A 95 12.97 -3.23 -15.67
CA ASN A 95 11.60 -2.82 -15.97
C ASN A 95 10.60 -3.98 -15.96
N SER A 96 11.06 -5.22 -16.23
CA SER A 96 10.25 -6.45 -16.16
C SER A 96 9.81 -6.77 -14.72
N VAL A 97 10.55 -6.31 -13.71
CA VAL A 97 10.21 -6.49 -12.28
C VAL A 97 8.96 -5.75 -11.89
N ARG A 98 8.60 -4.67 -12.59
CA ARG A 98 7.33 -3.98 -12.36
C ARG A 98 6.12 -4.88 -12.67
N VAL A 99 6.30 -5.87 -13.55
CA VAL A 99 5.31 -6.90 -13.87
C VAL A 99 5.47 -8.13 -12.95
N LEU A 100 6.71 -8.52 -12.61
CA LEU A 100 6.98 -9.69 -11.76
C LEU A 100 6.72 -9.46 -10.27
N ARG A 101 6.89 -8.26 -9.69
CA ARG A 101 6.49 -7.98 -8.30
C ARG A 101 4.97 -8.06 -8.12
N ASN A 102 4.20 -7.78 -9.17
CA ASN A 102 2.75 -8.02 -9.21
C ASN A 102 2.39 -9.52 -9.44
N GLN A 103 3.35 -10.36 -9.85
CA GLN A 103 3.16 -11.80 -10.06
C GLN A 103 3.79 -12.66 -8.96
N LEU A 104 4.76 -12.15 -8.19
CA LEU A 104 5.40 -12.83 -7.05
C LEU A 104 4.51 -12.87 -5.80
N VAL A 105 3.47 -12.04 -5.74
CA VAL A 105 2.32 -12.22 -4.82
C VAL A 105 1.46 -13.44 -5.23
N HIS A 106 1.72 -14.06 -6.39
CA HIS A 106 0.95 -15.19 -6.93
C HIS A 106 1.80 -16.43 -7.25
N ALA A 107 3.05 -16.52 -6.78
CA ALA A 107 3.97 -17.60 -7.14
C ALA A 107 4.32 -18.54 -5.97
N ASP A 108 3.32 -18.99 -5.21
CA ASP A 108 3.37 -20.31 -4.57
C ASP A 108 2.76 -21.34 -5.53
N THR A 109 3.41 -21.60 -6.66
CA THR A 109 3.22 -22.84 -7.41
C THR A 109 4.44 -23.11 -8.31
N PRO A 110 5.07 -24.30 -8.22
CA PRO A 110 6.22 -24.64 -9.05
C PRO A 110 5.76 -24.95 -10.47
N GLN A 111 6.28 -24.22 -11.45
CA GLN A 111 6.18 -24.57 -12.86
C GLN A 111 7.57 -24.89 -13.39
N THR A 112 7.94 -26.17 -13.28
CA THR A 112 9.05 -26.77 -14.01
C THR A 112 8.62 -26.99 -15.46
N LEU A 113 9.53 -26.65 -16.36
CA LEU A 113 9.73 -27.10 -17.73
C LEU A 113 8.67 -28.06 -18.30
N LYS A 114 8.03 -27.62 -19.39
CA LYS A 114 7.34 -28.51 -20.32
C LYS A 114 8.36 -29.47 -20.92
N GLU A 115 8.36 -30.71 -20.46
CA GLU A 115 8.53 -31.86 -21.33
C GLU A 115 7.88 -33.09 -20.69
N THR A 116 6.82 -33.55 -21.37
CA THR A 116 6.29 -34.91 -21.38
C THR A 116 6.05 -35.58 -20.02
N THR A 117 4.85 -35.41 -19.45
CA THR A 117 4.02 -36.50 -18.92
C THR A 117 2.67 -35.91 -18.47
N GLU A 118 1.58 -36.32 -19.13
CA GLU A 118 0.22 -36.11 -18.66
C GLU A 118 0.04 -36.79 -17.28
N ARG A 119 -0.05 -36.01 -16.20
CA ARG A 119 -0.63 -36.46 -14.93
C ARG A 119 -1.54 -35.38 -14.36
N MET A 120 -2.78 -35.79 -14.11
CA MET A 120 -3.93 -35.03 -13.62
C MET A 120 -3.57 -34.00 -12.54
N THR A 121 -3.80 -32.71 -12.81
CA THR A 121 -3.74 -31.65 -11.80
C THR A 121 -5.03 -31.68 -10.97
N THR A 122 -4.96 -32.26 -9.78
CA THR A 122 -6.05 -32.15 -8.79
C THR A 122 -6.13 -30.70 -8.31
N LYS A 123 -7.30 -30.08 -8.55
CA LYS A 123 -7.69 -28.75 -8.08
C LYS A 123 -7.33 -28.61 -6.59
N GLU A 124 -6.55 -27.59 -6.23
CA GLU A 124 -6.13 -27.36 -4.86
C GLU A 124 -7.34 -27.28 -3.92
N ARG A 125 -7.25 -27.95 -2.76
CA ARG A 125 -8.33 -28.02 -1.78
C ARG A 125 -8.61 -26.62 -1.24
N GLN A 126 -9.82 -26.11 -1.44
CA GLN A 126 -10.26 -24.82 -0.88
C GLN A 126 -11.17 -25.05 0.33
N GLU A 127 -10.97 -24.24 1.38
CA GLU A 127 -11.84 -24.18 2.55
C GLU A 127 -12.81 -23.01 2.41
N THR A 128 -13.95 -23.04 3.11
CA THR A 128 -14.99 -22.00 2.95
C THR A 128 -15.26 -21.25 4.25
N ILE A 129 -15.21 -19.93 4.20
CA ILE A 129 -15.64 -19.04 5.28
C ILE A 129 -17.04 -18.52 4.94
N GLY A 130 -18.00 -18.76 5.82
CA GLY A 130 -19.28 -18.06 5.77
C GLY A 130 -19.11 -16.64 6.29
N VAL A 131 -19.25 -15.66 5.39
CA VAL A 131 -19.08 -14.24 5.68
C VAL A 131 -20.45 -13.57 5.64
N SER A 132 -20.88 -13.01 6.77
CA SER A 132 -22.00 -12.07 6.83
C SER A 132 -21.46 -10.66 6.64
N CYS A 133 -21.89 -9.97 5.57
CA CYS A 133 -21.44 -8.61 5.27
C CYS A 133 -22.58 -7.72 4.76
N LYS A 134 -22.37 -6.39 4.72
CA LYS A 134 -23.31 -5.46 4.08
C LYS A 134 -23.49 -5.81 2.59
N ARG A 135 -24.72 -5.73 2.08
CA ARG A 135 -25.03 -5.98 0.65
C ARG A 135 -24.21 -5.09 -0.28
N SER A 136 -23.94 -3.84 0.12
CA SER A 136 -23.09 -2.92 -0.64
C SER A 136 -21.70 -3.48 -0.91
N LEU A 137 -21.07 -4.16 0.06
CA LEU A 137 -19.77 -4.82 -0.15
C LEU A 137 -19.84 -5.83 -1.30
N GLN A 138 -20.88 -6.68 -1.30
CA GLN A 138 -21.08 -7.68 -2.34
C GLN A 138 -21.32 -7.02 -3.71
N THR A 139 -22.14 -5.96 -3.76
CA THR A 139 -22.39 -5.20 -4.99
C THR A 139 -21.12 -4.57 -5.54
N PHE A 140 -20.28 -3.97 -4.69
CA PHE A 140 -19.00 -3.40 -5.12
C PHE A 140 -18.06 -4.47 -5.66
N ILE A 141 -17.95 -5.62 -4.98
CA ILE A 141 -17.09 -6.72 -5.45
C ILE A 141 -17.59 -7.26 -6.79
N ALA A 142 -18.90 -7.38 -6.98
CA ALA A 142 -19.48 -7.77 -8.27
C ALA A 142 -19.17 -6.74 -9.38
N GLY A 143 -19.24 -5.44 -9.08
CA GLY A 143 -18.84 -4.38 -10.00
C GLY A 143 -17.35 -4.44 -10.38
N CYS A 144 -16.47 -4.64 -9.40
CA CYS A 144 -15.03 -4.83 -9.64
C CYS A 144 -14.75 -6.06 -10.50
N ALA A 145 -15.48 -7.15 -10.27
CA ALA A 145 -15.35 -8.38 -11.05
C ALA A 145 -15.75 -8.19 -12.51
N ALA A 146 -16.88 -7.51 -12.76
CA ALA A 146 -17.32 -7.16 -14.11
C ALA A 146 -16.29 -6.29 -14.84
N HIS A 147 -15.71 -5.29 -14.17
CA HIS A 147 -14.67 -4.43 -14.75
C HIS A 147 -13.37 -5.18 -15.08
N LYS A 148 -12.98 -6.16 -14.25
CA LYS A 148 -11.75 -6.96 -14.44
C LYS A 148 -11.92 -8.16 -15.37
N GLY A 149 -13.14 -8.46 -15.82
CA GLY A 149 -13.43 -9.69 -16.56
C GLY A 149 -13.26 -10.96 -15.71
N GLU A 150 -13.39 -10.84 -14.39
CA GLU A 150 -13.21 -11.92 -13.42
C GLU A 150 -14.54 -12.31 -12.74
N SER A 151 -14.55 -13.41 -12.00
CA SER A 151 -15.72 -13.79 -11.18
C SER A 151 -15.72 -13.06 -9.84
N ALA A 152 -16.90 -12.70 -9.31
CA ALA A 152 -17.02 -12.08 -7.99
C ALA A 152 -16.39 -12.92 -6.87
N ALA A 153 -16.44 -14.25 -6.99
CA ALA A 153 -15.77 -15.16 -6.06
C ALA A 153 -14.24 -15.05 -6.13
N GLN A 154 -13.66 -14.86 -7.32
CA GLN A 154 -12.23 -14.65 -7.48
C GLN A 154 -11.79 -13.31 -6.87
N VAL A 155 -12.53 -12.24 -7.14
CA VAL A 155 -12.22 -10.91 -6.59
C VAL A 155 -12.36 -10.90 -5.07
N ALA A 156 -13.38 -11.55 -4.50
CA ALA A 156 -13.54 -11.69 -3.06
C ALA A 156 -12.37 -12.42 -2.39
N ARG A 157 -11.86 -13.47 -3.03
CA ARG A 157 -10.67 -14.21 -2.55
C ARG A 157 -9.44 -13.33 -2.49
N MET A 158 -9.20 -12.59 -3.55
CA MET A 158 -8.08 -11.67 -3.64
C MET A 158 -8.19 -10.60 -2.57
N LEU A 159 -9.33 -9.91 -2.47
CA LEU A 159 -9.56 -8.88 -1.46
C LEU A 159 -9.43 -9.41 -0.02
N LEU A 160 -9.91 -10.63 0.24
CA LEU A 160 -9.77 -11.25 1.55
C LEU A 160 -8.30 -11.51 1.90
N ARG A 161 -7.53 -12.08 0.98
CA ARG A 161 -6.10 -12.34 1.17
C ARG A 161 -5.34 -11.03 1.36
N ASP A 162 -5.46 -10.11 0.41
CA ASP A 162 -4.72 -8.85 0.41
C ASP A 162 -5.05 -8.02 1.68
N GLY A 163 -6.32 -7.99 2.08
CA GLY A 163 -6.75 -7.32 3.31
C GLY A 163 -6.26 -8.00 4.58
N PHE A 164 -6.15 -9.33 4.60
CA PHE A 164 -5.67 -10.06 5.77
C PHE A 164 -4.14 -9.97 5.93
N GLU A 165 -3.39 -10.02 4.83
CA GLU A 165 -1.93 -9.82 4.85
C GLU A 165 -1.58 -8.43 5.39
N GLU A 166 -2.27 -7.38 4.94
CA GLU A 166 -2.10 -6.03 5.48
C GLU A 166 -2.49 -5.96 6.96
N PHE A 167 -3.53 -6.67 7.37
CA PHE A 167 -3.93 -6.72 8.78
C PHE A 167 -2.79 -7.27 9.63
N GLU A 168 -2.22 -8.41 9.24
CA GLU A 168 -1.10 -9.02 9.96
C GLU A 168 0.12 -8.11 9.98
N GLU A 169 0.50 -7.54 8.84
CA GLU A 169 1.64 -6.60 8.76
C GLU A 169 1.45 -5.39 9.69
N ARG A 170 0.25 -4.82 9.74
CA ARG A 170 -0.03 -3.69 10.65
C ARG A 170 -0.04 -4.09 12.11
N THR A 171 -0.48 -5.31 12.44
CA THR A 171 -0.44 -5.78 13.83
C THR A 171 0.97 -6.02 14.36
N LEU A 172 1.98 -6.16 13.48
CA LEU A 172 3.39 -6.20 13.89
C LEU A 172 3.88 -4.84 14.40
N ASN A 173 3.35 -3.74 13.85
CA ASN A 173 3.84 -2.39 14.08
C ASN A 173 2.89 -1.54 14.96
N HIS A 174 1.66 -1.99 15.14
CA HIS A 174 0.61 -1.28 15.86
C HIS A 174 -0.19 -2.23 16.75
N SER A 175 -0.82 -1.68 17.79
CA SER A 175 -1.70 -2.49 18.66
C SER A 175 -2.88 -3.05 17.86
N ALA A 176 -3.22 -4.33 18.10
CA ALA A 176 -4.31 -5.00 17.40
C ALA A 176 -5.63 -4.21 17.47
N SER A 177 -5.97 -3.66 18.64
CA SER A 177 -7.16 -2.82 18.81
C SER A 177 -7.21 -1.63 17.86
N ARG A 178 -6.08 -0.98 17.60
CA ARG A 178 -5.97 0.15 16.67
C ARG A 178 -6.16 -0.31 15.23
N VAL A 179 -5.56 -1.44 14.85
CA VAL A 179 -5.71 -2.01 13.50
C VAL A 179 -7.16 -2.41 13.25
N PHE A 180 -7.80 -3.09 14.21
CA PHE A 180 -9.22 -3.43 14.13
C PHE A 180 -10.11 -2.21 13.99
N ALA A 181 -9.86 -1.14 14.75
CA ALA A 181 -10.65 0.08 14.65
C ALA A 181 -10.57 0.72 13.25
N ALA A 182 -9.37 0.73 12.64
CA ALA A 182 -9.20 1.24 11.29
C ALA A 182 -9.94 0.40 10.24
N PHE A 183 -9.81 -0.92 10.31
CA PHE A 183 -10.50 -1.84 9.40
C PHE A 183 -12.02 -1.79 9.57
N GLN A 184 -12.50 -1.59 10.81
CA GLN A 184 -13.93 -1.49 11.12
C GLN A 184 -14.47 -0.18 10.57
N LYS A 185 -13.73 0.92 10.71
CA LYS A 185 -14.07 2.22 10.13
C LYS A 185 -14.28 2.14 8.61
N ASP A 186 -13.44 1.39 7.89
CA ASP A 186 -13.58 1.24 6.43
C ASP A 186 -14.78 0.37 6.05
N TYR A 187 -15.08 -0.64 6.85
CA TYR A 187 -16.31 -1.42 6.71
C TYR A 187 -17.58 -0.60 7.01
N ASP A 188 -17.51 0.28 8.01
CA ASP A 188 -18.63 1.11 8.43
C ASP A 188 -18.98 2.18 7.40
N GLN A 189 -17.99 2.68 6.64
CA GLN A 189 -18.17 3.60 5.51
C GLN A 189 -19.02 3.02 4.36
N LEU A 190 -19.17 1.70 4.27
CA LEU A 190 -20.01 1.09 3.25
C LEU A 190 -21.49 1.41 3.48
N VAL A 191 -22.17 1.85 2.42
CA VAL A 191 -23.58 2.29 2.47
C VAL A 191 -24.53 1.13 2.82
N GLY A 192 -25.55 1.41 3.64
CA GLY A 192 -26.65 0.49 3.93
C GLY A 192 -26.43 -0.42 5.13
N SER A 193 -27.53 -0.78 5.79
CA SER A 193 -27.57 -1.69 6.96
C SER A 193 -27.95 -3.12 6.60
N GLU A 194 -28.42 -3.35 5.37
CA GLU A 194 -28.86 -4.66 4.91
C GLU A 194 -27.66 -5.60 4.79
N THR A 195 -27.74 -6.76 5.46
CA THR A 195 -26.69 -7.77 5.46
C THR A 195 -27.05 -8.94 4.56
N THR A 196 -26.02 -9.58 4.03
CA THR A 196 -26.09 -10.77 3.18
C THR A 196 -25.08 -11.78 3.67
N GLN A 197 -25.39 -13.06 3.49
CA GLN A 197 -24.44 -14.15 3.76
C GLN A 197 -23.79 -14.60 2.47
N TRP A 198 -22.48 -14.72 2.49
CA TRP A 198 -21.68 -15.10 1.34
C TRP A 198 -20.60 -16.10 1.71
N MET A 199 -20.46 -17.15 0.90
CA MET A 199 -19.46 -18.19 1.07
C MET A 199 -18.19 -17.82 0.31
N VAL A 200 -17.16 -17.36 1.03
CA VAL A 200 -15.85 -17.03 0.47
C VAL A 200 -14.93 -18.22 0.62
N ARG A 201 -14.50 -18.81 -0.50
CA ARG A 201 -13.57 -19.94 -0.52
C ARG A 201 -12.14 -19.42 -0.41
N THR A 202 -11.24 -20.03 0.35
CA THR A 202 -9.85 -19.59 0.46
C THR A 202 -8.90 -20.77 0.63
N SER A 203 -7.59 -20.54 0.57
CA SER A 203 -6.60 -21.60 0.78
C SER A 203 -6.68 -22.13 2.23
N PRO A 204 -6.33 -23.40 2.48
CA PRO A 204 -6.38 -23.96 3.83
C PRO A 204 -5.48 -23.21 4.82
N SER A 205 -4.32 -22.72 4.37
CA SER A 205 -3.39 -21.93 5.20
C SER A 205 -4.01 -20.61 5.64
N LEU A 206 -4.59 -19.86 4.70
CA LEU A 206 -5.24 -18.58 4.99
C LEU A 206 -6.49 -18.77 5.85
N PHE A 207 -7.28 -19.83 5.60
CA PHE A 207 -8.43 -20.19 6.42
C PHE A 207 -8.06 -20.39 7.90
N VAL A 208 -7.00 -21.17 8.16
CA VAL A 208 -6.52 -21.45 9.51
C VAL A 208 -6.03 -20.17 10.19
N ARG A 209 -5.22 -19.36 9.49
CA ARG A 209 -4.70 -18.08 10.02
C ARG A 209 -5.84 -17.14 10.41
N ILE A 210 -6.80 -16.89 9.51
CA ILE A 210 -7.96 -16.02 9.79
C ILE A 210 -8.71 -16.50 11.03
N ARG A 211 -8.94 -17.81 11.19
CA ARG A 211 -9.65 -18.35 12.35
C ARG A 211 -8.86 -18.19 13.65
N LEU A 212 -7.56 -18.43 13.61
CA LEU A 212 -6.69 -18.28 14.78
C LEU A 212 -6.62 -16.81 15.21
N THR A 213 -6.33 -15.89 14.28
CA THR A 213 -6.28 -14.45 14.53
C THR A 213 -7.62 -13.91 15.03
N ALA A 214 -8.73 -14.32 14.43
CA ALA A 214 -10.05 -13.93 14.90
C ALA A 214 -10.29 -14.40 16.34
N LYS A 215 -9.96 -15.66 16.64
CA LYS A 215 -10.11 -16.23 17.99
C LYS A 215 -9.22 -15.53 19.02
N GLU A 216 -7.96 -15.27 18.68
CA GLU A 216 -6.99 -14.58 19.53
C GLU A 216 -7.49 -13.20 19.97
N HIS A 217 -8.16 -12.48 19.07
CA HIS A 217 -8.67 -11.14 19.33
C HIS A 217 -10.17 -11.07 19.68
N GLY A 218 -10.80 -12.21 20.00
CA GLY A 218 -12.21 -12.25 20.41
C GLY A 218 -13.19 -11.79 19.32
N LYS A 219 -12.84 -11.97 18.04
CA LYS A 219 -13.67 -11.67 16.87
C LYS A 219 -14.15 -12.95 16.20
N SER A 220 -15.19 -12.85 15.38
CA SER A 220 -15.59 -13.95 14.50
C SER A 220 -14.77 -13.93 13.20
N ALA A 221 -14.50 -15.11 12.63
CA ALA A 221 -13.84 -15.21 11.32
C ALA A 221 -14.65 -14.51 10.21
N SER A 222 -15.98 -14.52 10.33
CA SER A 222 -16.88 -13.77 9.45
C SER A 222 -16.63 -12.26 9.54
N GLN A 223 -16.60 -11.71 10.75
CA GLN A 223 -16.39 -10.27 10.97
C GLN A 223 -15.02 -9.83 10.45
N LEU A 224 -13.96 -10.55 10.81
CA LEU A 224 -12.60 -10.25 10.34
C LEU A 224 -12.52 -10.31 8.80
N SER A 225 -13.09 -11.34 8.18
CA SER A 225 -13.09 -11.47 6.71
C SER A 225 -13.83 -10.33 6.02
N ALA A 226 -14.99 -9.92 6.55
CA ALA A 226 -15.76 -8.80 6.00
C ALA A 226 -14.99 -7.47 6.10
N MET A 227 -14.33 -7.24 7.24
CA MET A 227 -13.49 -6.07 7.46
C MET A 227 -12.26 -6.05 6.54
N CYS A 228 -11.56 -7.18 6.39
CA CYS A 228 -10.41 -7.31 5.48
C CYS A 228 -10.81 -7.03 4.02
N MET A 229 -11.90 -7.63 3.54
CA MET A 229 -12.37 -7.39 2.18
C MET A 229 -12.79 -5.93 1.97
N ALA A 230 -13.46 -5.30 2.94
CA ALA A 230 -13.83 -3.90 2.84
C ALA A 230 -12.61 -2.98 2.84
N HIS A 231 -11.65 -3.21 3.73
CA HIS A 231 -10.41 -2.45 3.79
C HIS A 231 -9.61 -2.55 2.48
N ALA A 232 -9.43 -3.76 1.96
CA ALA A 232 -8.77 -3.99 0.68
C ALA A 232 -9.53 -3.32 -0.48
N LEU A 233 -10.86 -3.36 -0.46
CA LEU A 233 -11.69 -2.72 -1.48
C LEU A 233 -11.56 -1.20 -1.44
N VAL A 234 -11.62 -0.57 -0.26
CA VAL A 234 -11.43 0.88 -0.11
C VAL A 234 -10.05 1.30 -0.63
N ARG A 235 -9.01 0.50 -0.36
CA ARG A 235 -7.67 0.73 -0.91
C ARG A 235 -7.60 0.55 -2.43
N GLN A 236 -8.29 -0.46 -2.99
CA GLN A 236 -8.31 -0.72 -4.43
C GLN A 236 -9.19 0.26 -5.22
N GLN A 237 -10.20 0.87 -4.58
CA GLN A 237 -11.10 1.84 -5.21
C GLN A 237 -10.49 3.21 -5.45
N VAL A 238 -9.31 3.51 -4.88
CA VAL A 238 -8.54 4.68 -5.27
C VAL A 238 -7.63 4.27 -6.42
N THR A 239 -8.07 4.49 -7.65
CA THR A 239 -7.16 4.32 -8.80
C THR A 239 -6.05 5.36 -8.74
N GLU A 240 -4.83 5.01 -9.14
CA GLU A 240 -3.71 5.97 -9.14
C GLU A 240 -4.03 7.21 -10.00
N LEU A 241 -4.82 7.04 -11.07
CA LEU A 241 -5.30 8.13 -11.92
C LEU A 241 -6.29 9.07 -11.19
N GLU A 242 -7.23 8.53 -10.42
CA GLU A 242 -8.15 9.35 -9.62
C GLU A 242 -7.41 10.05 -8.48
N LEU A 243 -6.37 9.42 -7.94
CA LEU A 243 -5.52 10.02 -6.94
C LEU A 243 -4.65 11.14 -7.50
N GLU A 244 -4.05 10.96 -8.68
CA GLU A 244 -3.33 12.00 -9.40
C GLU A 244 -4.27 13.19 -9.70
N LYS A 245 -5.50 12.91 -10.16
CA LYS A 245 -6.52 13.93 -10.37
C LYS A 245 -6.88 14.65 -9.05
N ALA A 246 -7.03 13.92 -7.95
CA ALA A 246 -7.29 14.49 -6.63
C ALA A 246 -6.16 15.42 -6.19
N GLN A 247 -4.91 14.96 -6.29
CA GLN A 247 -3.72 15.72 -5.93
C GLN A 247 -3.57 16.98 -6.78
N ALA A 248 -3.78 16.88 -8.10
CA ALA A 248 -3.74 18.02 -9.00
C ALA A 248 -4.79 19.09 -8.64
N GLN A 249 -6.03 18.66 -8.34
CA GLN A 249 -7.10 19.57 -7.92
C GLN A 249 -6.78 20.23 -6.57
N VAL A 250 -6.29 19.47 -5.60
CA VAL A 250 -5.90 19.99 -4.28
C VAL A 250 -4.74 20.98 -4.40
N MET A 251 -3.74 20.70 -5.23
CA MET A 251 -2.62 21.61 -5.49
C MET A 251 -3.04 22.89 -6.20
N ALA A 252 -4.07 22.84 -7.06
CA ALA A 252 -4.62 24.03 -7.72
C ALA A 252 -5.33 24.97 -6.73
N ILE A 253 -5.76 24.47 -5.58
CA ILE A 253 -6.49 25.25 -4.56
C ILE A 253 -5.48 25.80 -3.55
N GLN A 254 -4.82 26.90 -3.90
CA GLN A 254 -3.94 27.63 -2.99
C GLN A 254 -4.32 29.10 -2.84
N GLY A 255 -3.95 29.69 -1.70
CA GLY A 255 -4.09 31.11 -1.43
C GLY A 255 -5.55 31.60 -1.50
N PRO A 256 -5.89 32.62 -2.33
CA PRO A 256 -7.24 33.18 -2.41
C PRO A 256 -8.34 32.16 -2.77
N ALA A 257 -8.00 31.11 -3.53
CA ALA A 257 -8.95 30.08 -3.92
C ALA A 257 -9.49 29.29 -2.71
N VAL A 258 -8.68 29.09 -1.67
CA VAL A 258 -9.08 28.41 -0.44
C VAL A 258 -10.17 29.21 0.28
N ARG A 259 -10.07 30.55 0.31
CA ARG A 259 -11.07 31.41 0.98
C ARG A 259 -12.43 31.31 0.30
N LYS A 260 -12.43 31.31 -1.04
CA LYS A 260 -13.64 31.15 -1.84
C LYS A 260 -14.27 29.78 -1.62
N LEU A 261 -13.47 28.72 -1.71
CA LEU A 261 -13.95 27.35 -1.51
C LEU A 261 -14.47 27.14 -0.09
N SER A 262 -13.81 27.70 0.92
CA SER A 262 -14.24 27.64 2.32
C SER A 262 -15.62 28.24 2.54
N ALA A 263 -15.96 29.34 1.86
CA ALA A 263 -17.30 29.91 1.91
C ALA A 263 -18.32 29.00 1.20
N GLU A 264 -17.96 28.44 0.05
CA GLU A 264 -18.83 27.57 -0.76
C GLU A 264 -19.19 26.24 -0.08
N ILE A 265 -18.28 25.66 0.71
CA ILE A 265 -18.50 24.38 1.42
C ILE A 265 -19.05 24.54 2.84
N GLY A 266 -19.50 25.74 3.22
CA GLY A 266 -20.15 25.98 4.52
C GLY A 266 -19.20 26.22 5.70
N LEU A 267 -17.90 26.40 5.48
CA LEU A 267 -16.93 26.78 6.53
C LEU A 267 -16.84 28.30 6.75
N GLY A 268 -17.49 29.09 5.90
CA GLY A 268 -17.54 30.55 6.01
C GLY A 268 -16.16 31.20 5.89
N LYS A 269 -15.78 32.02 6.87
CA LYS A 269 -14.49 32.74 6.90
C LYS A 269 -13.32 31.86 7.38
N ASN A 270 -13.57 30.62 7.78
CA ASN A 270 -12.58 29.75 8.42
C ASN A 270 -11.69 28.99 7.42
N SER A 271 -11.09 29.73 6.48
CA SER A 271 -10.23 29.14 5.43
C SER A 271 -9.00 28.43 6.00
N ALA A 272 -8.59 28.75 7.23
CA ALA A 272 -7.51 28.08 7.93
C ALA A 272 -7.81 26.60 8.23
N LEU A 273 -9.07 26.26 8.55
CA LEU A 273 -9.49 24.87 8.74
C LEU A 273 -9.39 24.10 7.44
N LEU A 274 -9.89 24.69 6.34
CA LEU A 274 -9.81 24.10 5.03
C LEU A 274 -8.35 23.90 4.60
N SER A 275 -7.47 24.88 4.82
CA SER A 275 -6.04 24.72 4.57
C SER A 275 -5.41 23.59 5.40
N GLY A 276 -5.85 23.41 6.64
CA GLY A 276 -5.44 22.30 7.50
C GLY A 276 -5.87 20.93 6.94
N VAL A 277 -7.10 20.85 6.46
CA VAL A 277 -7.67 19.64 5.82
C VAL A 277 -6.96 19.31 4.51
N LEU A 278 -6.80 20.29 3.60
CA LEU A 278 -6.15 20.09 2.31
C LEU A 278 -4.69 19.66 2.45
N ALA A 279 -4.00 20.15 3.49
CA ALA A 279 -2.64 19.74 3.81
C ALA A 279 -2.56 18.41 4.61
N GLY A 280 -3.69 17.80 4.94
CA GLY A 280 -3.78 16.57 5.73
C GLY A 280 -3.45 16.71 7.22
N ARG A 281 -3.24 17.94 7.72
CA ARG A 281 -2.95 18.21 9.15
C ARG A 281 -4.17 18.11 10.05
N THR A 282 -5.36 18.21 9.47
CA THR A 282 -6.64 18.11 10.17
C THR A 282 -7.47 17.01 9.51
N ALA A 283 -8.00 16.09 10.31
CA ALA A 283 -8.92 15.07 9.82
C ALA A 283 -10.18 15.73 9.28
N ALA A 284 -10.53 15.42 8.02
CA ALA A 284 -11.74 15.92 7.37
C ALA A 284 -12.97 15.16 7.90
N PRO A 285 -14.01 15.86 8.40
CA PRO A 285 -15.31 15.25 8.66
C PRO A 285 -16.00 14.77 7.39
N SER A 286 -16.92 13.82 7.53
CA SER A 286 -17.67 13.23 6.42
C SER A 286 -18.40 14.28 5.58
N LYS A 287 -19.11 15.21 6.24
CA LYS A 287 -19.84 16.31 5.56
C LYS A 287 -18.92 17.24 4.78
N VAL A 288 -17.77 17.62 5.36
CA VAL A 288 -16.79 18.49 4.71
C VAL A 288 -16.12 17.77 3.53
N LEU A 289 -15.77 16.50 3.71
CA LEU A 289 -15.18 15.67 2.67
C LEU A 289 -16.16 15.45 1.51
N GLN A 290 -17.44 15.23 1.80
CA GLN A 290 -18.49 15.11 0.79
C GLN A 290 -18.70 16.42 0.03
N ALA A 291 -18.78 17.55 0.73
CA ALA A 291 -18.90 18.87 0.09
C ALA A 291 -17.71 19.19 -0.83
N LEU A 292 -16.49 18.78 -0.43
CA LEU A 292 -15.29 18.89 -1.28
C LEU A 292 -15.35 17.96 -2.49
N SER A 293 -15.80 16.72 -2.30
CA SER A 293 -16.00 15.74 -3.38
C SER A 293 -16.96 16.27 -4.44
N ASP A 294 -18.11 16.79 -4.01
CA ASP A 294 -19.14 17.32 -4.89
C ASP A 294 -18.64 18.56 -5.65
N ARG A 295 -17.86 19.42 -4.97
CA ARG A 295 -17.37 20.66 -5.56
C ARG A 295 -16.20 20.48 -6.51
N LEU A 296 -15.31 19.53 -6.21
CA LEU A 296 -14.10 19.26 -7.00
C LEU A 296 -14.31 18.17 -8.05
N HIS A 297 -15.46 17.49 -8.03
CA HIS A 297 -15.77 16.37 -8.92
C HIS A 297 -14.70 15.27 -8.89
N VAL A 298 -14.27 14.94 -7.66
CA VAL A 298 -13.30 13.90 -7.34
C VAL A 298 -13.88 13.06 -6.21
N ALA A 299 -13.70 11.74 -6.27
CA ALA A 299 -14.21 10.84 -5.25
C ALA A 299 -13.68 11.21 -3.84
N ALA A 300 -14.58 11.25 -2.85
CA ALA A 300 -14.25 11.50 -1.45
C ALA A 300 -13.11 10.61 -0.92
N LEU A 301 -13.06 9.34 -1.34
CA LEU A 301 -11.99 8.40 -0.98
C LEU A 301 -10.63 8.80 -1.56
N ALA A 302 -10.58 9.26 -2.82
CA ALA A 302 -9.35 9.74 -3.45
C ALA A 302 -8.85 11.04 -2.80
N LEU A 303 -9.76 11.94 -2.40
CA LEU A 303 -9.42 13.15 -1.64
C LEU A 303 -8.87 12.80 -0.25
N ALA A 304 -9.52 11.90 0.48
CA ALA A 304 -9.06 11.46 1.79
C ALA A 304 -7.67 10.82 1.73
N GLU A 305 -7.43 9.96 0.73
CA GLU A 305 -6.13 9.34 0.49
C GLU A 305 -5.08 10.38 0.06
N SER A 306 -5.46 11.36 -0.77
CA SER A 306 -4.59 12.48 -1.15
C SER A 306 -4.16 13.27 0.09
N PHE A 307 -5.08 13.66 0.98
CA PHE A 307 -4.74 14.41 2.20
C PHE A 307 -3.81 13.60 3.11
N ARG A 308 -4.06 12.30 3.26
CA ARG A 308 -3.21 11.39 4.05
C ARG A 308 -1.79 11.33 3.48
N ARG A 309 -1.64 11.20 2.16
CA ARG A 309 -0.33 11.24 1.50
C ARG A 309 0.32 12.62 1.66
N SER A 310 -0.42 13.71 1.51
CA SER A 310 0.11 15.08 1.72
C SER A 310 0.65 15.29 3.14
N PHE A 311 -0.01 14.77 4.16
CA PHE A 311 0.50 14.82 5.54
C PHE A 311 1.79 14.02 5.70
N ALA A 312 1.81 12.78 5.18
CA ALA A 312 2.99 11.90 5.26
C ALA A 312 4.21 12.45 4.52
N HIS A 313 4.00 13.17 3.42
CA HIS A 313 5.05 13.83 2.64
C HIS A 313 5.32 15.27 3.10
N SER A 314 4.58 15.79 4.10
CA SER A 314 4.83 17.12 4.62
C SER A 314 6.19 17.12 5.31
N THR A 315 7.11 17.93 4.80
CA THR A 315 8.43 18.08 5.40
C THR A 315 8.25 18.75 6.75
N VAL A 316 8.65 18.06 7.83
CA VAL A 316 8.74 18.67 9.15
C VAL A 316 9.76 19.81 9.01
N PRO A 317 9.38 21.08 9.23
CA PRO A 317 10.32 22.17 9.09
C PRO A 317 11.45 21.98 10.09
N ALA A 318 12.69 22.11 9.63
CA ALA A 318 13.85 22.15 10.51
C ALA A 318 13.78 23.45 11.34
N PHE A 319 13.13 23.40 12.50
CA PHE A 319 13.07 24.53 13.41
C PHE A 319 14.43 24.70 14.09
N LYS A 320 15.08 25.85 13.86
CA LYS A 320 16.15 26.30 14.75
C LYS A 320 15.52 26.52 16.12
N ALA A 321 16.04 25.85 17.14
CA ALA A 321 15.57 25.97 18.50
C ALA A 321 15.73 27.42 19.00
N VAL A 322 14.68 28.21 18.83
CA VAL A 322 14.50 29.50 19.49
C VAL A 322 13.30 29.30 20.40
N GLU A 323 13.60 28.79 21.59
CA GLU A 323 12.70 28.62 22.74
C GLU A 323 11.41 27.81 22.52
N GLY A 324 11.47 26.54 22.93
CA GLY A 324 10.33 25.62 23.00
C GLY A 324 10.56 24.38 22.15
N LYS A 325 10.28 23.19 22.72
CA LYS A 325 10.29 21.94 21.94
C LYS A 325 9.16 22.02 20.90
N PRO A 326 9.44 21.97 19.59
CA PRO A 326 8.38 21.90 18.59
C PRO A 326 7.55 20.63 18.83
N VAL A 327 6.26 20.80 19.10
CA VAL A 327 5.31 19.68 19.22
C VAL A 327 5.00 19.21 17.80
N VAL A 328 5.74 18.20 17.34
CA VAL A 328 5.45 17.52 16.08
C VAL A 328 4.33 16.52 16.36
N ASN A 329 3.14 16.79 15.81
CA ASN A 329 2.04 15.84 15.90
C ASN A 329 2.30 14.68 14.93
N PRO A 330 2.42 13.43 15.41
CA PRO A 330 2.63 12.27 14.55
C PRO A 330 1.36 11.88 13.77
N GLU A 331 0.22 12.48 14.11
CA GLU A 331 -1.08 12.21 13.51
C GLU A 331 -1.82 13.51 13.19
N PRO A 332 -2.72 13.51 12.19
CA PRO A 332 -3.61 14.63 11.94
C PRO A 332 -4.43 14.99 13.19
N LEU A 333 -4.62 16.29 13.44
CA LEU A 333 -5.49 16.79 14.49
C LEU A 333 -6.94 16.35 14.22
N SER A 334 -7.66 15.97 15.27
CA SER A 334 -9.10 15.74 15.15
C SER A 334 -9.83 17.04 14.79
N TRP A 335 -10.96 16.93 14.10
CA TRP A 335 -11.76 18.10 13.71
C TRP A 335 -12.13 18.97 14.92
N ALA A 336 -12.61 18.35 15.99
CA ALA A 336 -12.97 19.06 17.22
C ALA A 336 -11.78 19.79 17.86
N ALA A 337 -10.59 19.17 17.88
CA ALA A 337 -9.39 19.83 18.39
C ALA A 337 -8.96 21.02 17.50
N ALA A 338 -9.07 20.88 16.18
CA ALA A 338 -8.77 21.95 15.24
C ALA A 338 -9.74 23.13 15.37
N VAL A 339 -11.05 22.88 15.48
CA VAL A 339 -12.06 23.92 15.68
C VAL A 339 -11.85 24.65 17.02
N THR A 340 -11.62 23.90 18.11
CA THR A 340 -11.39 24.48 19.45
C THR A 340 -10.11 25.34 19.48
N SER A 341 -9.08 24.97 18.70
CA SER A 341 -7.81 25.72 18.63
C SER A 341 -7.95 27.13 18.04
N LEU A 342 -9.02 27.39 17.29
CA LEU A 342 -9.26 28.68 16.64
C LEU A 342 -9.82 29.76 17.59
N LYS A 343 -10.18 29.40 18.82
CA LYS A 343 -10.70 30.33 19.84
C LYS A 343 -11.84 31.23 19.30
N LEU A 344 -12.76 30.62 18.56
CA LEU A 344 -13.93 31.30 17.98
C LEU A 344 -15.00 31.58 19.04
N SER A 345 -16.04 32.33 18.67
CA SER A 345 -17.22 32.50 19.51
C SER A 345 -17.93 31.16 19.76
N SER A 346 -18.69 31.05 20.86
CA SER A 346 -19.39 29.81 21.22
C SER A 346 -20.35 29.35 20.10
N SER A 347 -21.07 30.28 19.48
CA SER A 347 -22.01 30.00 18.39
C SER A 347 -21.32 29.52 17.11
N GLU A 348 -20.18 30.11 16.74
CA GLU A 348 -19.42 29.65 15.55
C GLU A 348 -18.73 28.31 15.78
N THR A 349 -18.30 28.05 17.02
CA THR A 349 -17.69 26.78 17.42
C THR A 349 -18.70 25.64 17.33
N GLU A 350 -19.91 25.83 17.85
CA GLU A 350 -20.99 24.83 17.78
C GLU A 350 -21.37 24.53 16.32
N ALA A 351 -21.56 25.56 15.48
CA ALA A 351 -21.91 25.38 14.07
C ALA A 351 -20.84 24.58 13.29
N LEU A 352 -19.55 24.77 13.59
CA LEU A 352 -18.47 24.01 12.97
C LEU A 352 -18.33 22.58 13.53
N LEU A 353 -18.70 22.36 14.79
CA LEU A 353 -18.72 21.02 15.40
C LEU A 353 -19.87 20.16 14.86
N GLU A 354 -21.01 20.75 14.48
CA GLU A 354 -22.11 20.02 13.81
C GLU A 354 -21.73 19.39 12.46
N LEU A 355 -20.64 19.88 11.86
CA LEU A 355 -20.07 19.31 10.63
C LEU A 355 -19.27 18.02 10.89
N ALA A 356 -19.01 17.66 12.15
CA ALA A 356 -18.21 16.49 12.53
C ALA A 356 -18.87 15.14 12.19
N ASP A 357 -20.20 15.11 12.05
CA ASP A 357 -21.00 13.90 11.79
C ASP A 357 -21.35 13.73 10.31
#